data_AF-A0A2V7HS56-F1
#
_entry.id   AF-A0A2V7HS56-F1
#
_cell.length_a   1.000
_cell.length_b   1.000
_cell.length_c   1.000
_cell.angle_alpha   90.00
_cell.angle_beta   90.00
_cell.angle_gamma   90.00
#
_symmetry.space_group_name_H-M   'P 1'
#
loop_
_entity.id
_entity.type
_entity.pdbx_description
1 polymer ?
#
loop_
_entity_poly.entity_id
_entity_poly.type
_entity_poly.pdbx_seq_one_letter_code
_entity_poly.pdbx_strand_id
1 'polypeptide(L)'
;MAATAIGSGTHVYGVYVLKNTRAADGRPVNDHVDWVGGGASTTMLGGLKAGKFDAMMAVPEWQSAAVEEGFGRAIYDIADEKAWSRVFGGPIPVTVGYALREAVEKAPDVVQAYVNACYRAQQWIHKAKDDEIVDLLWKPYMATFKREVVLDSVRYYKTIFDWDFVIEEKDYERGMKVWVPLAVDRPIPYAKAVDMSFVKKAHAKLK
;
A
#
# COMPACT_ATOMS: atom_id res chain seq x y z
N MET A 1 -7.66 -11.78 -13.40
CA MET A 1 -6.59 -11.14 -12.60
C MET A 1 -6.92 -11.28 -11.11
N ALA A 2 -5.94 -11.56 -10.26
CA ALA A 2 -6.16 -11.68 -8.82
C ALA A 2 -5.81 -10.40 -8.04
N ALA A 3 -6.59 -10.16 -6.99
CA ALA A 3 -6.34 -9.19 -5.93
C ALA A 3 -6.38 -9.90 -4.57
N THR A 4 -5.90 -9.26 -3.50
CA THR A 4 -5.98 -9.83 -2.14
C THR A 4 -7.44 -10.14 -1.76
N ALA A 5 -8.34 -9.19 -2.02
CA ALA A 5 -9.79 -9.41 -1.99
C ALA A 5 -10.50 -8.41 -2.92
N ILE A 6 -11.74 -8.72 -3.33
CA ILE A 6 -12.58 -7.73 -4.01
C ILE A 6 -12.88 -6.58 -3.03
N GLY A 7 -12.65 -5.35 -3.48
CA GLY A 7 -12.76 -4.14 -2.65
C GLY A 7 -11.51 -3.80 -1.82
N SER A 8 -10.49 -4.67 -1.79
CA SER A 8 -9.20 -4.35 -1.15
C SER A 8 -8.42 -3.28 -1.91
N GLY A 9 -7.39 -2.71 -1.27
CA GLY A 9 -6.48 -1.76 -1.93
C GLY A 9 -5.90 -2.31 -3.24
N THR A 10 -5.40 -3.56 -3.25
CA THR A 10 -4.86 -4.17 -4.48
C THR A 10 -5.89 -4.22 -5.61
N HIS A 11 -7.15 -4.54 -5.29
CA HIS A 11 -8.25 -4.50 -6.27
C HIS A 11 -8.54 -3.06 -6.73
N VAL A 12 -8.68 -2.11 -5.80
CA VAL A 12 -9.04 -0.71 -6.12
C VAL A 12 -7.98 -0.05 -7.01
N TYR A 13 -6.70 -0.14 -6.63
CA TYR A 13 -5.60 0.44 -7.42
C TYR A 13 -5.44 -0.28 -8.77
N GLY A 14 -5.57 -1.60 -8.79
CA GLY A 14 -5.51 -2.38 -10.03
C GLY A 14 -6.62 -2.00 -11.01
N VAL A 15 -7.87 -1.95 -10.55
CA VAL A 15 -9.01 -1.51 -11.37
C VAL A 15 -8.79 -0.08 -11.87
N TYR A 16 -8.31 0.84 -11.02
CA TYR A 16 -8.03 2.21 -11.44
C TYR A 16 -7.00 2.27 -12.58
N VAL A 17 -5.88 1.57 -12.46
CA VAL A 17 -4.85 1.49 -13.51
C VAL A 17 -5.43 0.91 -14.81
N LEU A 18 -6.15 -0.21 -14.71
CA LEU A 18 -6.67 -0.91 -15.88
C LEU A 18 -7.82 -0.16 -16.57
N LYS A 19 -8.61 0.62 -15.84
CA LYS A 19 -9.65 1.49 -16.42
C LYS A 19 -9.06 2.64 -17.24
N ASN A 20 -7.89 3.13 -16.82
CA ASN A 20 -7.17 4.22 -17.48
C ASN A 20 -6.19 3.74 -18.55
N THR A 21 -6.03 2.43 -18.73
CA THR A 21 -5.23 1.82 -19.79
C THR A 21 -6.14 1.32 -20.92
N ARG A 22 -5.72 1.45 -22.18
CA ARG A 22 -6.51 1.03 -23.35
C ARG A 22 -5.96 -0.27 -23.91
N ALA A 23 -6.85 -1.23 -24.18
CA ALA A 23 -6.54 -2.42 -24.93
C ALA A 23 -6.47 -2.11 -26.45
N ALA A 24 -6.05 -3.09 -27.25
CA ALA A 24 -5.90 -2.94 -28.70
C ALA A 24 -7.23 -2.59 -29.41
N ASP A 25 -8.37 -2.97 -28.83
CA ASP A 25 -9.71 -2.65 -29.33
C ASP A 25 -10.22 -1.27 -28.88
N GLY A 26 -9.38 -0.49 -28.19
CA GLY A 26 -9.70 0.85 -27.70
C GLY A 26 -10.58 0.87 -26.44
N ARG A 27 -11.01 -0.27 -25.92
CA ARG A 27 -11.73 -0.34 -24.64
C ARG A 27 -10.77 -0.33 -23.45
N PRO A 28 -11.21 0.08 -22.25
CA PRO A 28 -10.42 -0.09 -21.03
C PRO A 28 -9.95 -1.52 -20.84
N VAL A 29 -8.70 -1.73 -20.43
CA VAL A 29 -8.17 -3.08 -20.17
C VAL A 29 -9.01 -3.79 -19.10
N ASN A 30 -9.55 -3.04 -18.14
CA ASN A 30 -10.39 -3.60 -17.08
C ASN A 30 -11.64 -4.33 -17.61
N ASP A 31 -12.16 -3.98 -18.79
CA ASP A 31 -13.36 -4.61 -19.37
C ASP A 31 -13.07 -6.02 -19.91
N HIS A 32 -11.79 -6.39 -19.99
CA HIS A 32 -11.30 -7.69 -20.42
C HIS A 32 -10.77 -8.54 -19.25
N VAL A 33 -10.98 -8.09 -18.01
CA VAL A 33 -10.41 -8.71 -16.81
C VAL A 33 -11.51 -9.15 -15.85
N ASP A 34 -11.54 -10.45 -15.58
CA ASP A 34 -12.29 -11.00 -14.45
C ASP A 34 -11.45 -10.94 -13.18
N TRP A 35 -11.93 -10.19 -12.18
CA TRP A 35 -11.27 -10.04 -10.89
C TRP A 35 -11.65 -11.16 -9.93
N VAL A 36 -10.65 -11.74 -9.26
CA VAL A 36 -10.84 -12.75 -8.22
C VAL A 36 -10.08 -12.38 -6.95
N GLY A 37 -10.64 -12.76 -5.80
CA GLY A 37 -9.94 -12.66 -4.51
C GLY A 37 -9.06 -13.89 -4.29
N GLY A 38 -7.75 -13.69 -4.14
CA GLY A 38 -6.78 -14.76 -3.89
C GLY A 38 -6.22 -14.81 -2.47
N GLY A 39 -6.53 -13.83 -1.61
CA GLY A 39 -6.12 -13.81 -0.22
C GLY A 39 -4.67 -13.35 -0.01
N ALA A 40 -3.93 -14.05 0.84
CA ALA A 40 -2.59 -13.69 1.27
C ALA A 40 -1.48 -14.24 0.35
N SER A 41 -0.23 -13.94 0.68
CA SER A 41 0.96 -14.21 -0.13
C SER A 41 1.07 -15.64 -0.64
N THR A 42 0.93 -16.64 0.23
CA THR A 42 1.05 -18.06 -0.15
C THR A 42 0.05 -18.47 -1.22
N THR A 43 -1.21 -18.07 -1.07
CA THR A 43 -2.28 -18.42 -2.01
C THR A 43 -2.16 -17.64 -3.32
N MET A 44 -1.81 -16.35 -3.25
CA MET A 44 -1.61 -15.50 -4.43
C MET A 44 -0.43 -16.00 -5.28
N LEU A 45 0.74 -16.19 -4.68
CA LEU A 45 1.94 -16.67 -5.38
C LEU A 45 1.78 -18.10 -5.89
N GLY A 46 1.23 -19.00 -5.06
CA GLY A 46 0.97 -20.38 -5.47
C GLY A 46 -0.08 -20.47 -6.59
N GLY A 47 -1.12 -19.63 -6.54
CA GLY A 47 -2.15 -19.55 -7.58
C GLY A 47 -1.61 -19.04 -8.91
N LEU A 48 -0.78 -18.00 -8.89
CA LEU A 48 -0.09 -17.51 -10.09
C LEU A 48 0.83 -18.60 -10.68
N LYS A 49 1.67 -19.22 -9.84
CA LYS A 49 2.60 -20.29 -10.25
C LYS A 49 1.88 -21.49 -10.87
N ALA A 50 0.70 -21.83 -10.35
CA ALA A 50 -0.13 -22.94 -10.84
C ALA A 50 -1.05 -22.55 -12.02
N GLY A 51 -1.00 -21.30 -12.50
CA GLY A 51 -1.84 -20.83 -13.60
C GLY A 51 -3.33 -20.71 -13.26
N LYS A 52 -3.69 -20.58 -11.97
CA LYS A 52 -5.08 -20.33 -11.55
C LYS A 52 -5.56 -18.92 -11.91
N PHE A 53 -4.63 -18.00 -12.08
CA PHE A 53 -4.87 -16.65 -12.58
C PHE A 53 -3.71 -16.28 -13.52
N ASP A 54 -4.00 -15.55 -14.59
CA ASP A 54 -3.00 -15.14 -15.60
C ASP A 54 -2.12 -13.97 -15.12
N ALA A 55 -2.64 -13.17 -14.20
CA ALA A 55 -1.97 -12.01 -13.62
C ALA A 55 -2.53 -11.70 -12.24
N MET A 56 -1.76 -10.98 -11.43
CA MET A 56 -2.19 -10.50 -10.11
C MET A 56 -1.62 -9.11 -9.82
N MET A 57 -2.32 -8.36 -8.98
CA MET A 57 -1.73 -7.20 -8.32
C MET A 57 -0.77 -7.68 -7.24
N ALA A 58 0.45 -7.17 -7.25
CA ALA A 58 1.53 -7.65 -6.41
C ALA A 58 2.27 -6.51 -5.70
N VAL A 59 2.43 -6.65 -4.40
CA VAL A 59 3.35 -5.83 -3.59
C VAL A 59 4.81 -6.24 -3.89
N PRO A 60 5.81 -5.40 -3.56
CA PRO A 60 7.21 -5.61 -3.95
C PRO A 60 7.79 -6.98 -3.59
N GLU A 61 7.52 -7.50 -2.39
CA GLU A 61 8.03 -8.81 -1.96
C GLU A 61 7.44 -9.95 -2.80
N TRP A 62 6.20 -9.81 -3.29
CA TRP A 62 5.56 -10.81 -4.13
C TRP A 62 6.13 -10.78 -5.55
N GLN A 63 6.42 -9.59 -6.07
CA GLN A 63 7.07 -9.44 -7.37
C GLN A 63 8.48 -10.05 -7.33
N SER A 64 9.26 -9.70 -6.30
CA SER A 64 10.62 -10.19 -6.10
C SER A 64 10.64 -11.71 -5.92
N ALA A 65 9.75 -12.27 -5.11
CA ALA A 65 9.63 -13.72 -4.95
C ALA A 65 9.26 -14.44 -6.25
N ALA A 66 8.32 -13.89 -7.04
CA ALA A 66 7.92 -14.51 -8.31
C ALA A 66 9.03 -14.50 -9.37
N VAL A 67 9.83 -13.42 -9.41
CA VAL A 67 11.01 -13.30 -10.29
C VAL A 67 12.12 -14.25 -9.83
N GLU A 68 12.45 -14.24 -8.54
CA GLU A 68 13.48 -15.09 -7.93
C GLU A 68 13.19 -16.58 -8.13
N GLU A 69 11.93 -17.00 -8.06
CA GLU A 69 11.51 -18.38 -8.32
C GLU A 69 11.24 -18.68 -9.80
N GLY A 70 11.37 -17.69 -10.69
CA GLY A 70 11.30 -17.88 -12.15
C GLY A 70 9.92 -18.17 -12.72
N PHE A 71 8.83 -17.86 -12.00
CA PHE A 71 7.46 -18.13 -12.47
C PHE A 71 6.66 -16.86 -12.78
N GLY A 72 7.19 -15.68 -12.49
CA GLY A 72 6.50 -14.42 -12.77
C GLY A 72 7.45 -13.26 -12.99
N ARG A 73 6.91 -12.17 -13.55
CA ARG A 73 7.60 -10.88 -13.70
C ARG A 73 6.58 -9.75 -13.70
N ALA A 74 7.03 -8.55 -13.35
CA ALA A 74 6.22 -7.35 -13.52
C ALA A 74 5.96 -7.10 -15.02
N ILE A 75 4.68 -6.93 -15.38
CA ILE A 75 4.25 -6.53 -16.73
C ILE A 75 3.82 -5.06 -16.78
N TYR A 76 3.56 -4.47 -15.61
CA TYR A 76 3.24 -3.07 -15.41
C TYR A 76 3.72 -2.68 -14.02
N ASP A 77 4.71 -1.79 -13.94
CA ASP A 77 5.34 -1.37 -12.69
C ASP A 77 5.21 0.14 -12.51
N ILE A 78 4.82 0.52 -11.29
CA ILE A 78 4.64 1.91 -10.85
C ILE A 78 5.31 2.15 -9.49
N ALA A 79 6.30 1.31 -9.15
CA ALA A 79 7.01 1.37 -7.89
C ALA A 79 7.79 2.68 -7.70
N ASP A 80 8.32 3.27 -8.78
CA ASP A 80 9.04 4.55 -8.71
C ASP A 80 8.10 5.77 -8.73
N GLU A 81 8.55 6.86 -8.09
CA GLU A 81 7.77 8.09 -7.91
C GLU A 81 7.29 8.73 -9.23
N LYS A 82 8.09 8.65 -10.30
CA LYS A 82 7.72 9.25 -11.59
C LYS A 82 6.62 8.43 -12.25
N ALA A 83 6.74 7.09 -12.21
CA ALA A 83 5.71 6.21 -12.71
C ALA A 83 4.42 6.32 -11.91
N TRP A 84 4.51 6.36 -10.58
CA TRP A 84 3.39 6.62 -9.69
C TRP A 84 2.69 7.94 -10.02
N SER A 85 3.45 9.03 -10.11
CA SER A 85 2.90 10.36 -10.38
C SER A 85 2.26 10.48 -11.76
N ARG A 86 2.77 9.77 -12.76
CA ARG A 86 2.14 9.68 -14.09
C ARG A 86 0.74 9.04 -14.02
N VAL A 87 0.56 8.05 -13.17
CA VAL A 87 -0.68 7.28 -13.05
C VAL A 87 -1.69 7.96 -12.13
N PHE A 88 -1.25 8.39 -10.96
CA PHE A 88 -2.14 8.93 -9.92
C PHE A 88 -2.14 10.45 -9.84
N GLY A 89 -1.17 11.13 -10.47
CA GLY A 89 -1.04 12.59 -10.45
C GLY A 89 -0.25 13.13 -9.25
N GLY A 90 0.44 12.26 -8.50
CA GLY A 90 1.24 12.59 -7.31
C GLY A 90 0.94 11.65 -6.13
N PRO A 91 1.43 11.97 -4.92
CA PRO A 91 1.22 11.17 -3.71
C PRO A 91 -0.27 10.98 -3.40
N ILE A 92 -0.65 9.79 -2.95
CA ILE A 92 -1.99 9.55 -2.41
C ILE A 92 -1.86 8.75 -1.13
N PRO A 93 -2.71 8.96 -0.11
CA PRO A 93 -2.68 8.13 1.09
C PRO A 93 -3.00 6.67 0.75
N VAL A 94 -2.10 5.73 1.04
CA VAL A 94 -2.33 4.30 0.76
C VAL A 94 -2.54 3.53 2.05
N THR A 95 -1.49 3.45 2.86
CA THR A 95 -1.53 2.77 4.16
C THR A 95 -1.62 3.83 5.24
N VAL A 96 -2.76 3.89 5.94
CA VAL A 96 -3.03 4.89 6.97
C VAL A 96 -3.48 4.24 8.27
N GLY A 97 -3.19 4.90 9.39
CA GLY A 97 -3.82 4.54 10.67
C GLY A 97 -5.27 5.03 10.67
N TYR A 98 -6.22 4.14 10.99
CA TYR A 98 -7.63 4.50 11.12
C TYR A 98 -8.22 3.88 12.37
N ALA A 99 -9.25 4.54 12.91
CA ALA A 99 -9.99 4.07 14.06
C ALA A 99 -11.45 4.57 13.95
N LEU A 100 -12.34 3.93 14.71
CA LEU A 100 -13.69 4.46 14.87
C LEU A 100 -13.63 5.82 15.56
N ARG A 101 -14.45 6.78 15.08
CA ARG A 101 -14.58 8.11 15.69
C ARG A 101 -14.81 8.03 17.19
N GLU A 102 -15.73 7.16 17.61
CA GLU A 102 -16.05 6.94 19.02
C GLU A 102 -14.85 6.46 19.84
N ALA A 103 -13.96 5.63 19.27
CA ALA A 103 -12.75 5.17 19.96
C ALA A 103 -11.76 6.33 20.16
N VAL A 104 -11.64 7.23 19.16
CA VAL A 104 -10.81 8.44 19.26
C VAL A 104 -11.35 9.39 20.32
N GLU A 105 -12.66 9.60 20.36
CA GLU A 105 -13.31 10.51 21.32
C GLU A 105 -13.27 9.98 22.76
N LYS A 106 -13.45 8.67 22.96
CA LYS A 106 -13.43 8.06 24.31
C LYS A 106 -12.03 7.91 24.90
N ALA A 107 -11.03 7.68 24.06
CA ALA A 107 -9.67 7.39 24.51
C ALA A 107 -8.60 8.17 23.72
N PRO A 108 -8.68 9.51 23.66
CA PRO A 108 -7.76 10.32 22.86
C PRO A 108 -6.31 10.17 23.32
N ASP A 109 -6.06 9.94 24.60
CA ASP A 109 -4.70 9.72 25.12
C ASP A 109 -4.10 8.39 24.65
N VAL A 110 -4.92 7.34 24.52
CA VAL A 110 -4.48 6.05 23.98
C VAL A 110 -4.17 6.18 22.49
N VAL A 111 -5.02 6.87 21.73
CA VAL A 111 -4.76 7.17 20.31
C VAL A 111 -3.48 8.00 20.16
N GLN A 112 -3.28 9.01 20.99
CA GLN A 112 -2.05 9.81 20.98
C GLN A 112 -0.82 8.96 21.32
N ALA A 113 -0.91 8.07 22.30
CA ALA A 113 0.18 7.16 22.65
C ALA A 113 0.53 6.22 21.49
N TYR A 114 -0.47 5.69 20.80
CA TYR A 114 -0.30 4.87 19.60
C TYR A 114 0.39 5.64 18.47
N VAL A 115 -0.11 6.84 18.12
CA VAL A 115 0.51 7.69 17.08
C VAL A 115 1.96 8.04 17.43
N ASN A 116 2.23 8.37 18.70
CA ASN A 116 3.60 8.63 19.16
C ASN A 116 4.50 7.39 19.00
N ALA A 117 4.01 6.19 19.33
CA ALA A 117 4.78 4.96 19.21
C ALA A 117 5.10 4.65 17.74
N CYS A 118 4.11 4.74 16.85
CA CYS A 118 4.30 4.55 15.41
C CYS A 118 5.28 5.58 14.83
N TYR A 119 5.15 6.86 15.22
CA TYR A 119 6.06 7.90 14.74
C TYR A 119 7.49 7.65 15.19
N ARG A 120 7.72 7.27 16.46
CA ARG A 120 9.05 6.90 16.96
C ARG A 120 9.64 5.71 16.21
N ALA A 121 8.83 4.69 15.94
CA ALA A 121 9.25 3.52 15.18
C ALA A 121 9.66 3.93 13.76
N GLN A 122 8.87 4.77 13.09
CA GLN A 122 9.18 5.28 11.75
C GLN A 122 10.48 6.09 11.74
N GLN A 123 10.71 6.95 12.74
CA GLN A 123 11.98 7.70 12.85
C GLN A 123 13.19 6.79 13.11
N TRP A 124 12.99 5.67 13.82
CA TRP A 124 14.04 4.67 13.98
C TRP A 124 14.32 3.95 12.65
N ILE A 125 13.27 3.49 11.94
CA ILE A 125 13.38 2.83 10.63
C ILE A 125 14.12 3.73 9.62
N HIS A 126 13.84 5.04 9.64
CA HIS A 126 14.51 6.01 8.75
C HIS A 126 16.04 6.00 8.93
N LYS A 127 16.51 5.88 10.17
CA LYS A 127 17.93 5.97 10.54
C LYS A 127 18.64 4.62 10.56
N ALA A 128 17.90 3.54 10.79
CA ALA A 128 18.43 2.19 10.88
C ALA A 128 19.00 1.71 9.54
N LYS A 129 20.01 0.84 9.60
CA LYS A 129 20.50 0.14 8.40
C LYS A 129 19.46 -0.87 7.96
N ASP A 130 19.42 -1.15 6.65
CA ASP A 130 18.41 -2.06 6.08
C ASP A 130 18.50 -3.46 6.70
N ASP A 131 19.71 -3.99 6.91
CA ASP A 131 19.91 -5.28 7.58
C ASP A 131 19.40 -5.30 9.03
N GLU A 132 19.53 -4.21 9.79
CA GLU A 132 19.01 -4.14 11.16
C GLU A 132 17.48 -4.23 11.18
N ILE A 133 16.82 -3.64 10.18
CA ILE A 133 15.36 -3.72 10.02
C ILE A 133 14.96 -5.15 9.66
N VAL A 134 15.64 -5.76 8.68
CA VAL A 134 15.36 -7.12 8.21
C VAL A 134 15.54 -8.14 9.32
N ASP A 135 16.58 -8.02 10.15
CA ASP A 135 16.86 -8.96 11.23
C ASP A 135 15.76 -8.97 12.31
N LEU A 136 15.07 -7.83 12.53
CA LEU A 136 13.91 -7.74 13.41
C LEU A 136 12.62 -8.26 12.77
N LEU A 137 12.47 -8.10 11.46
CA LEU A 137 11.22 -8.35 10.74
C LEU A 137 11.10 -9.78 10.21
N TRP A 138 12.18 -10.32 9.65
CA TRP A 138 12.13 -11.47 8.75
C TRP A 138 11.61 -12.75 9.44
N LYS A 139 12.31 -13.23 10.48
CA LYS A 139 11.93 -14.48 11.16
C LYS A 139 10.53 -14.42 11.81
N PRO A 140 10.15 -13.37 12.55
CA PRO A 140 8.85 -13.36 13.23
C PRO A 140 7.66 -13.14 12.29
N TYR A 141 7.83 -12.40 11.19
CA TYR A 141 6.67 -11.94 10.40
C TYR A 141 6.71 -12.31 8.92
N MET A 142 7.89 -12.64 8.36
CA MET A 142 8.08 -12.83 6.92
C MET A 142 8.90 -14.07 6.57
N ALA A 143 8.91 -15.07 7.45
CA ALA A 143 9.73 -16.29 7.28
C ALA A 143 9.32 -17.16 6.07
N THR A 144 8.17 -16.88 5.46
CA THR A 144 7.73 -17.52 4.21
C THR A 144 8.47 -16.99 2.97
N PHE A 145 9.18 -15.87 3.09
CA PHE A 145 10.04 -15.32 2.05
C PHE A 145 11.51 -15.57 2.37
N LYS A 146 12.37 -15.60 1.34
CA LYS A 146 13.82 -15.54 1.52
C LYS A 146 14.18 -14.19 2.18
N ARG A 147 15.24 -14.17 3.01
CA ARG A 147 15.68 -12.95 3.69
C ARG A 147 16.00 -11.84 2.69
N GLU A 148 16.61 -12.20 1.56
CA GLU A 148 17.02 -11.29 0.49
C GLU A 148 15.82 -10.59 -0.16
N VAL A 149 14.71 -11.32 -0.37
CA VAL A 149 13.45 -10.73 -0.85
C VAL A 149 12.91 -9.70 0.14
N VAL A 150 12.99 -9.98 1.44
CA VAL A 150 12.56 -9.03 2.48
C VAL A 150 13.49 -7.82 2.54
N LEU A 151 14.80 -8.01 2.36
CA LEU A 151 15.78 -6.92 2.29
C LEU A 151 15.51 -5.98 1.12
N ASP A 152 15.20 -6.51 -0.06
CA ASP A 152 14.85 -5.69 -1.22
C ASP A 152 13.53 -4.94 -1.00
N SER A 153 12.53 -5.55 -0.35
CA SER A 153 11.33 -4.83 0.07
C SER A 153 11.64 -3.71 1.08
N VAL A 154 12.51 -3.92 2.07
CA VAL A 154 12.90 -2.87 3.02
C VAL A 154 13.55 -1.70 2.31
N ARG A 155 14.49 -1.97 1.39
CA ARG A 155 15.14 -0.93 0.57
C ARG A 155 14.13 -0.13 -0.23
N TYR A 156 13.20 -0.81 -0.88
CA TYR A 156 12.14 -0.17 -1.64
C TYR A 156 11.23 0.70 -0.76
N TYR A 157 10.71 0.16 0.35
CA TYR A 157 9.78 0.90 1.20
C TYR A 157 10.40 2.16 1.80
N LYS A 158 11.71 2.14 2.10
CA LYS A 158 12.44 3.33 2.56
C LYS A 158 12.48 4.45 1.51
N THR A 159 12.31 4.16 0.22
CA THR A 159 12.26 5.21 -0.80
C THR A 159 10.89 5.88 -0.91
N ILE A 160 9.82 5.27 -0.38
CA ILE A 160 8.44 5.73 -0.57
C ILE A 160 7.68 6.03 0.73
N PHE A 161 8.28 5.79 1.90
CA PHE A 161 7.64 6.05 3.18
C PHE A 161 7.39 7.54 3.41
N ASP A 162 6.18 7.86 3.88
CA ASP A 162 5.86 9.16 4.45
C ASP A 162 6.52 9.26 5.83
N TRP A 163 7.68 9.90 5.90
CA TRP A 163 8.50 9.98 7.11
C TRP A 163 7.91 10.91 8.19
N ASP A 164 6.95 11.74 7.84
CA ASP A 164 6.29 12.70 8.73
C ASP A 164 4.81 12.37 9.01
N PHE A 165 4.27 11.28 8.45
CA PHE A 165 2.85 10.88 8.60
C PHE A 165 1.83 11.96 8.20
N VAL A 166 2.25 13.02 7.48
CA VAL A 166 1.34 14.08 7.10
C VAL A 166 0.50 13.61 5.92
N ILE A 167 -0.82 13.69 6.09
CA ILE A 167 -1.75 13.56 4.98
C ILE A 167 -2.17 14.96 4.58
N GLU A 168 -1.71 15.45 3.43
CA GLU A 168 -2.15 16.74 2.91
C GLU A 168 -3.53 16.62 2.25
N GLU A 169 -4.34 17.67 2.35
CA GLU A 169 -5.69 17.70 1.76
C GLU A 169 -5.67 17.45 0.24
N LYS A 170 -4.71 18.05 -0.47
CA LYS A 170 -4.53 17.85 -1.92
C LYS A 170 -4.24 16.38 -2.29
N ASP A 171 -3.52 15.64 -1.44
CA ASP A 171 -3.15 14.25 -1.68
C ASP A 171 -4.34 13.33 -1.39
N TYR A 172 -5.10 13.65 -0.35
CA TYR A 172 -6.37 12.99 -0.06
C TYR A 172 -7.42 13.23 -1.17
N GLU A 173 -7.53 14.45 -1.70
CA GLU A 173 -8.40 14.77 -2.83
C GLU A 173 -8.01 14.00 -4.10
N ARG A 174 -6.70 13.87 -4.36
CA ARG A 174 -6.19 13.02 -5.44
C ARG A 174 -6.56 11.56 -5.21
N GLY A 175 -6.40 11.05 -3.99
CA GLY A 175 -6.81 9.70 -3.59
C GLY A 175 -8.30 9.45 -3.79
N MET A 176 -9.16 10.42 -3.49
CA MET A 176 -10.61 10.29 -3.69
C MET A 176 -11.02 10.02 -5.14
N LYS A 177 -10.24 10.50 -6.13
CA LYS A 177 -10.44 10.18 -7.56
C LYS A 177 -10.17 8.71 -7.89
N VAL A 178 -9.39 8.03 -7.05
CA VAL A 178 -9.04 6.61 -7.17
C VAL A 178 -10.03 5.74 -6.41
N TRP A 179 -10.40 6.15 -5.20
CA TRP A 179 -11.24 5.36 -4.30
C TRP A 179 -12.73 5.41 -4.65
N VAL A 180 -13.22 6.47 -5.30
CA VAL A 180 -14.62 6.56 -5.73
C VAL A 180 -14.79 5.94 -7.13
N PRO A 181 -15.79 5.08 -7.38
CA PRO A 181 -16.76 4.52 -6.44
C PRO A 181 -16.32 3.16 -5.83
N LEU A 182 -15.06 2.76 -6.02
CA LEU A 182 -14.61 1.38 -5.79
C LEU A 182 -14.49 0.98 -4.31
N ALA A 183 -14.04 1.90 -3.47
CA ALA A 183 -13.90 1.73 -2.02
C ALA A 183 -14.95 2.55 -1.24
N VAL A 184 -15.40 3.66 -1.80
CA VAL A 184 -16.43 4.53 -1.20
C VAL A 184 -17.37 5.04 -2.28
N ASP A 185 -18.69 5.03 -2.02
CA ASP A 185 -19.70 5.36 -3.04
C ASP A 185 -19.68 6.83 -3.47
N ARG A 186 -19.23 7.71 -2.57
CA ARG A 186 -19.17 9.16 -2.80
C ARG A 186 -17.98 9.79 -2.09
N PRO A 187 -17.48 10.94 -2.58
CA PRO A 187 -16.40 11.67 -1.93
C PRO A 187 -16.74 12.02 -0.47
N ILE A 188 -15.75 11.86 0.42
CA ILE A 188 -15.83 12.24 1.83
C ILE A 188 -14.94 13.46 2.04
N PRO A 189 -15.44 14.58 2.60
CA PRO A 189 -14.61 15.76 2.86
C PRO A 189 -13.41 15.44 3.75
N TYR A 190 -12.24 15.98 3.40
CA TYR A 190 -10.97 15.73 4.11
C TYR A 190 -11.09 15.93 5.62
N ALA A 191 -11.62 17.08 6.05
CA ALA A 191 -11.80 17.41 7.47
C ALA A 191 -12.75 16.46 8.24
N LYS A 192 -13.55 15.64 7.55
CA LYS A 192 -14.39 14.62 8.19
C LYS A 192 -13.68 13.27 8.37
N ALA A 193 -12.71 12.97 7.51
CA ALA A 193 -12.02 11.69 7.48
C ALA A 193 -10.64 11.72 8.14
N VAL A 194 -9.97 12.88 8.13
CA VAL A 194 -8.57 13.00 8.52
C VAL A 194 -8.43 13.94 9.71
N ASP A 195 -7.81 13.43 10.78
CA ASP A 195 -7.42 14.22 11.96
C ASP A 195 -5.90 14.21 12.13
N MET A 196 -5.26 15.28 11.67
CA MET A 196 -3.81 15.47 11.79
C MET A 196 -3.37 16.02 13.16
N SER A 197 -4.29 16.25 14.11
CA SER A 197 -3.93 16.82 15.42
C SER A 197 -2.99 15.91 16.23
N PHE A 198 -3.18 14.59 16.15
CA PHE A 198 -2.33 13.61 16.83
C PHE A 198 -0.91 13.55 16.26
N VAL A 199 -0.78 13.62 14.92
CA VAL A 199 0.52 13.68 14.22
C VAL A 199 1.26 14.96 14.56
N LYS A 200 0.57 16.12 14.51
CA LYS A 200 1.14 17.42 14.90
C LYS A 200 1.68 17.40 16.35
N LYS A 201 0.95 16.80 17.28
CA LYS A 201 1.39 16.62 18.67
C LYS A 201 2.61 15.69 18.78
N ALA A 202 2.65 14.62 17.99
CA ALA A 202 3.80 13.71 17.95
C ALA A 202 5.07 14.44 17.48
N HIS A 203 4.97 15.25 16.41
CA HIS A 203 6.09 16.08 15.92
C HIS A 203 6.60 17.06 16.96
N ALA A 204 5.69 17.74 17.66
CA ALA A 204 6.07 18.71 18.70
C ALA A 204 6.80 18.03 19.87
N LYS A 205 6.44 16.80 20.21
CA LYS A 205 6.98 16.03 21.34
C LYS A 205 8.30 15.31 21.02
N LEU A 206 8.46 14.82 19.79
CA LEU A 206 9.49 13.85 19.40
C LEU A 206 10.48 14.42 18.38
N LYS A 207 10.99 15.63 18.66
CA LYS A 207 12.01 16.30 17.83
C LYS A 207 13.28 15.45 17.70
#